data_AF-W5S6E6-F1
#
_entry.id   AF-W5S6E6-F1
#
_cell.length_a   1.000
_cell.length_b   1.000
_cell.length_c   1.000
_cell.angle_alpha   90.00
_cell.angle_beta   90.00
_cell.angle_gamma   90.00
#
_symmetry.space_group_name_H-M   'P 1'
#
loop_
_entity.id
_entity.type
_entity.pdbx_description
1 polymer ?
#
loop_
_entity_poly.entity_id
_entity_poly.type
_entity_poly.pdbx_seq_one_letter_code
_entity_poly.pdbx_strand_id
1 'polypeptide(L)'
;AKVVNPLFEKRPKQFGIGGALPPKKDLHRFVKWPKVVQIQRKRRILNQRLKVPPPLNQFTKTLDKNLATSLFKMLLKYRPEDRAAKKERLLKRAQAEAEGKPVEAKKPIVVKYGLNHVTYLIEQ
;
A
#
# COMPACT_ATOMS: atom_id res chain seq x y z
N ALA A 1 18.10 -54.73 -16.47
CA ALA A 1 16.67 -54.37 -16.33
C ALA A 1 16.48 -53.56 -15.06
N LYS A 2 15.62 -52.54 -15.03
CA LYS A 2 15.30 -51.82 -13.78
C LYS A 2 14.57 -52.80 -12.85
N VAL A 3 15.09 -52.99 -11.63
CA VAL A 3 14.45 -53.82 -10.60
C VAL A 3 13.11 -53.15 -10.24
N VAL A 4 11.99 -53.84 -10.50
CA VAL A 4 10.63 -53.37 -10.19
C VAL A 4 10.15 -54.09 -8.94
N ASN A 5 9.75 -53.33 -7.93
CA ASN A 5 9.24 -53.88 -6.67
C ASN A 5 7.81 -54.42 -6.88
N PRO A 6 7.54 -55.72 -6.62
CA PRO A 6 6.24 -56.34 -6.84
C PRO A 6 5.14 -55.80 -5.90
N LEU A 7 5.49 -55.07 -4.84
CA LEU A 7 4.54 -54.45 -3.91
C LEU A 7 3.91 -53.15 -4.46
N PHE A 8 4.44 -52.57 -5.56
CA PHE A 8 3.96 -51.31 -6.10
C PHE A 8 3.56 -51.44 -7.58
N GLU A 9 2.26 -51.24 -7.85
CA GLU A 9 1.71 -51.22 -9.20
C GLU A 9 1.73 -49.82 -9.82
N LYS A 10 2.03 -49.71 -11.11
CA LYS A 10 1.88 -48.46 -11.86
C LYS A 10 0.40 -48.26 -12.21
N ARG A 11 -0.21 -47.18 -11.70
CA ARG A 11 -1.61 -46.80 -11.98
C ARG A 11 -1.68 -45.50 -12.80
N PRO A 12 -1.40 -45.54 -14.12
CA PRO A 12 -1.46 -44.35 -14.95
C PRO A 12 -2.91 -43.90 -15.11
N LYS A 13 -3.17 -42.60 -14.91
CA LYS A 13 -4.46 -41.98 -15.24
C LYS A 13 -4.34 -41.29 -16.58
N GLN A 14 -5.25 -41.59 -17.51
CA GLN A 14 -5.34 -40.89 -18.78
C GLN A 14 -6.16 -39.61 -18.56
N PHE A 15 -5.47 -38.49 -18.44
CA PHE A 15 -6.08 -37.17 -18.37
C PHE A 15 -6.33 -36.67 -19.80
N GLY A 16 -7.59 -36.46 -20.15
CA GLY A 16 -8.01 -36.11 -21.51
C GLY A 16 -9.53 -36.04 -21.60
N ILE A 17 -10.05 -35.75 -22.79
CA ILE A 17 -11.50 -35.73 -23.01
C ILE A 17 -12.01 -37.17 -22.99
N GLY A 18 -13.05 -37.45 -22.20
CA GLY A 18 -13.62 -38.80 -22.05
C GLY A 18 -12.81 -39.76 -21.15
N GLY A 19 -11.76 -39.27 -20.49
CA GLY A 19 -10.92 -40.05 -19.57
C GLY A 19 -11.15 -39.71 -18.09
N ALA A 20 -10.10 -39.86 -17.28
CA ALA A 20 -10.14 -39.54 -15.86
C ALA A 20 -10.34 -38.02 -15.62
N LEU A 21 -10.92 -37.66 -14.47
CA LEU A 21 -11.11 -36.25 -14.07
C LEU A 21 -9.80 -35.47 -14.20
N PRO A 22 -9.84 -34.24 -14.77
CA PRO A 22 -8.64 -33.45 -14.95
C PRO A 22 -7.99 -33.15 -13.58
N PRO A 23 -6.66 -33.07 -13.53
CA PRO A 23 -5.98 -32.65 -12.31
C PRO A 23 -6.38 -31.21 -11.97
N LYS A 24 -6.24 -30.82 -10.69
CA LYS A 24 -6.44 -29.42 -10.29
C LYS A 24 -5.45 -28.54 -11.07
N LYS A 25 -5.98 -27.56 -11.79
CA LYS A 25 -5.22 -26.55 -12.55
C LYS A 25 -5.42 -25.18 -11.93
N ASP A 26 -4.53 -24.25 -12.23
CA ASP A 26 -4.76 -22.85 -11.86
C ASP A 26 -5.95 -22.29 -12.65
N LEU A 27 -7.05 -22.04 -11.93
CA LEU A 27 -8.27 -21.46 -12.48
C LEU A 27 -8.37 -19.96 -12.20
N HIS A 28 -7.37 -19.33 -11.58
CA HIS A 28 -7.43 -17.93 -11.12
C HIS A 28 -7.92 -16.95 -12.20
N ARG A 29 -7.54 -17.15 -13.48
CA ARG A 29 -8.01 -16.33 -14.59
C ARG A 29 -9.48 -16.57 -14.97
N PHE A 30 -9.96 -17.80 -14.83
CA PHE A 30 -11.27 -18.26 -15.30
C PHE A 30 -12.37 -18.21 -14.22
N VAL A 31 -11.99 -17.98 -12.95
CA VAL A 31 -12.95 -17.77 -11.88
C VAL A 31 -13.85 -16.57 -12.20
N LYS A 32 -15.14 -16.70 -11.91
CA LYS A 32 -16.07 -15.58 -11.86
C LYS A 32 -15.70 -14.65 -10.70
N TRP A 33 -14.90 -13.63 -11.00
CA TRP A 33 -14.44 -12.66 -10.01
C TRP A 33 -15.59 -11.84 -9.40
N PRO A 34 -15.52 -11.47 -8.11
CA PRO A 34 -16.47 -10.53 -7.51
C PRO A 34 -16.54 -9.21 -8.29
N LYS A 35 -17.71 -8.58 -8.32
CA LYS A 35 -17.98 -7.37 -9.12
C LYS A 35 -16.98 -6.25 -8.85
N VAL A 36 -16.57 -6.06 -7.60
CA VAL A 36 -15.59 -5.02 -7.19
C VAL A 36 -14.23 -5.22 -7.87
N VAL A 37 -13.75 -6.46 -7.97
CA VAL A 37 -12.47 -6.79 -8.61
C VAL A 37 -12.56 -6.55 -10.12
N GLN A 38 -13.68 -6.92 -10.72
CA GLN A 38 -13.91 -6.70 -12.15
C GLN A 38 -13.89 -5.20 -12.49
N ILE A 39 -14.59 -4.38 -11.70
CA ILE A 39 -14.64 -2.92 -11.92
C ILE A 39 -13.25 -2.29 -11.77
N GLN A 40 -12.48 -2.67 -10.74
CA GLN A 40 -11.10 -2.18 -10.55
C GLN A 40 -10.19 -2.54 -11.74
N ARG A 41 -10.25 -3.79 -12.22
CA ARG A 41 -9.48 -4.24 -13.40
C ARG A 41 -9.91 -3.52 -14.68
N LYS A 42 -11.22 -3.39 -14.92
CA LYS A 42 -11.76 -2.67 -16.08
C LYS A 42 -11.36 -1.19 -16.07
N ARG A 43 -11.39 -0.52 -14.91
CA ARG A 43 -10.94 0.87 -14.76
C ARG A 43 -9.48 1.04 -15.15
N ARG A 44 -8.60 0.13 -14.71
CA ARG A 44 -7.17 0.14 -15.11
C ARG A 44 -7.00 -0.04 -16.62
N ILE A 45 -7.70 -1.01 -17.22
CA ILE A 45 -7.63 -1.26 -18.67
C ILE A 45 -8.11 -0.03 -19.45
N LEU A 46 -9.23 0.57 -19.03
CA LEU A 46 -9.77 1.75 -19.69
C LEU A 46 -8.79 2.94 -19.64
N ASN A 47 -8.18 3.19 -18.48
CA ASN A 47 -7.16 4.23 -18.33
C ASN A 47 -5.94 4.02 -19.25
N GLN A 48 -5.59 2.77 -19.58
CA GLN A 48 -4.47 2.46 -20.49
C GLN A 48 -4.87 2.56 -21.97
N ARG A 49 -6.12 2.27 -22.30
CA ARG A 49 -6.61 2.21 -23.68
C ARG A 49 -7.08 3.57 -24.19
N LEU A 50 -7.62 4.41 -23.32
CA LEU A 50 -8.02 5.77 -23.66
C LEU A 50 -6.82 6.71 -23.64
N LYS A 51 -6.88 7.78 -24.43
CA LYS A 51 -5.89 8.86 -24.37
C LYS A 51 -6.11 9.66 -23.08
N VAL A 52 -5.17 9.54 -22.14
CA VAL A 52 -5.19 10.28 -20.87
C VAL A 52 -4.68 11.71 -21.09
N PRO A 53 -5.41 12.76 -20.64
CA PRO A 53 -4.95 14.14 -20.73
C PRO A 53 -3.59 14.38 -20.07
N PRO A 54 -2.73 15.27 -20.60
CA PRO A 54 -1.40 15.52 -20.05
C PRO A 54 -1.37 15.90 -18.55
N PRO A 55 -2.28 16.75 -18.01
CA PRO A 55 -2.30 17.09 -16.59
C PRO A 55 -2.60 15.90 -15.67
N LEU A 56 -3.24 14.85 -16.17
CA LEU A 56 -3.46 13.61 -15.42
C LEU A 56 -2.27 12.64 -15.59
N ASN A 57 -1.68 12.61 -16.78
CA ASN A 57 -0.58 11.71 -17.07
C ASN A 57 0.72 12.06 -16.32
N GLN A 58 0.90 13.31 -15.88
CA GLN A 58 2.06 13.70 -15.07
C GLN A 58 2.20 12.87 -13.78
N PHE A 59 1.08 12.41 -13.19
CA PHE A 59 1.08 11.59 -11.96
C PHE A 59 1.56 10.15 -12.17
N THR A 60 1.74 9.70 -13.42
CA THR A 60 2.36 8.40 -13.71
C THR A 60 3.88 8.45 -13.61
N LYS A 61 4.48 9.64 -13.67
CA LYS A 61 5.92 9.85 -13.52
C LYS A 61 6.25 10.00 -12.04
N THR A 62 6.64 8.90 -11.42
CA THR A 62 6.95 8.84 -9.98
C THR A 62 8.45 9.00 -9.72
N LEU A 63 8.78 9.42 -8.49
CA LEU A 63 10.14 9.41 -7.97
C LEU A 63 10.70 7.97 -7.93
N ASP A 64 12.01 7.82 -8.12
CA ASP A 64 12.65 6.50 -8.01
C ASP A 64 12.64 5.99 -6.56
N LYS A 65 12.78 4.67 -6.40
CA LYS A 65 12.66 4.01 -5.09
C LYS A 65 13.74 4.48 -4.11
N ASN A 66 14.95 4.78 -4.58
CA ASN A 66 16.05 5.16 -3.71
C ASN A 66 15.82 6.56 -3.15
N LEU A 67 15.48 7.52 -4.01
CA LEU A 67 15.20 8.89 -3.58
C LEU A 67 13.91 8.98 -2.74
N ALA A 68 12.87 8.21 -3.07
CA ALA A 68 11.67 8.13 -2.25
C ALA A 68 11.98 7.63 -0.82
N THR A 69 12.84 6.61 -0.69
CA THR A 69 13.24 6.10 0.63
C THR A 69 14.00 7.15 1.44
N SER A 70 14.92 7.88 0.82
CA SER A 70 15.65 8.97 1.46
C SER A 70 14.72 10.11 1.91
N LEU A 71 13.76 10.49 1.06
CA LEU A 71 12.75 11.49 1.39
C LEU A 71 11.92 11.08 2.62
N PHE A 72 11.41 9.85 2.65
CA PHE A 72 10.61 9.37 3.79
C PHE A 72 11.42 9.30 5.09
N LYS A 73 12.72 8.96 5.04
CA LYS A 73 13.60 9.01 6.21
C LYS A 73 13.73 10.43 6.77
N MET A 74 13.87 11.43 5.90
CA MET A 74 13.90 12.83 6.33
C MET A 74 12.57 13.26 6.95
N LEU A 75 11.45 12.93 6.31
CA LEU A 75 10.11 13.29 6.78
C LEU A 75 9.76 12.63 8.13
N LEU A 76 10.33 11.45 8.43
CA LEU A 76 10.11 10.75 9.69
C LEU A 76 10.54 11.58 10.91
N LYS A 77 11.63 12.36 10.79
CA LYS A 77 12.09 13.28 11.85
C LYS A 77 11.09 14.40 12.14
N TYR A 78 10.33 14.82 11.14
CA TYR A 78 9.38 15.93 11.21
C TYR A 78 7.92 15.45 11.28
N ARG A 79 7.70 14.20 11.70
CA ARG A 79 6.37 13.60 11.82
C ARG A 79 5.51 14.39 12.82
N PRO A 80 4.26 14.77 12.47
CA PRO A 80 3.33 15.37 13.41
C PRO A 80 2.97 14.45 14.58
N GLU A 81 2.52 15.04 15.70
CA GLU A 81 2.13 14.30 16.89
C GLU A 81 0.94 13.36 16.66
N ASP A 82 1.05 12.15 17.21
CA ASP A 82 -0.09 11.25 17.34
C ASP A 82 -1.03 11.73 18.47
N ARG A 83 -2.29 11.27 18.47
CA ARG A 83 -3.29 11.67 19.47
C ARG A 83 -2.84 11.37 20.91
N ALA A 84 -2.13 10.26 21.13
CA ALA A 84 -1.58 9.90 22.44
C ALA A 84 -0.44 10.84 22.87
N ALA A 85 0.51 11.11 21.96
CA ALA A 85 1.62 12.04 22.22
C ALA A 85 1.11 13.45 22.53
N LYS A 86 0.07 13.91 21.81
CA LYS A 86 -0.58 15.19 22.08
C LYS A 86 -1.20 15.23 23.48
N LYS A 87 -1.86 14.15 23.91
CA LYS A 87 -2.44 14.04 25.27
C LYS A 87 -1.35 14.11 26.33
N GLU A 88 -0.28 13.35 26.16
CA GLU A 88 0.86 13.34 27.09
C GLU A 88 1.53 14.71 27.18
N ARG A 89 1.74 15.38 26.05
CA ARG A 89 2.28 16.75 26.00
C ARG A 89 1.41 17.73 26.78
N LEU A 90 0.08 17.65 26.61
CA LEU A 90 -0.85 18.53 27.32
C LEU A 90 -0.85 18.27 28.83
N LEU A 91 -0.80 17.00 29.25
CA LEU A 91 -0.71 16.64 30.67
C LEU A 91 0.60 17.13 31.30
N LYS A 92 1.74 16.89 30.63
CA LYS A 92 3.06 17.36 31.08
C LYS A 92 3.11 18.88 31.20
N ARG A 93 2.51 19.59 30.24
CA ARG A 93 2.42 21.04 30.28
C ARG A 93 1.57 21.53 31.44
N ALA A 94 0.39 20.95 31.65
CA ALA A 94 -0.48 21.31 32.78
C ALA A 94 0.19 21.06 34.14
N GLN A 95 0.94 19.96 34.29
CA GLN A 95 1.72 19.67 35.50
C GLN A 95 2.84 20.70 35.72
N ALA A 96 3.61 21.04 34.68
CA ALA A 96 4.68 22.04 34.77
C ALA A 96 4.15 23.44 35.11
N GLU A 97 2.99 23.82 34.57
CA GLU A 97 2.31 25.08 34.90
C GLU A 97 1.82 25.08 36.36
N ALA A 98 1.27 23.96 36.85
CA ALA A 98 0.85 23.82 38.25
C ALA A 98 2.02 23.88 39.25
N GLU A 99 3.19 23.39 38.87
CA GLU A 99 4.42 23.46 39.68
C GLU A 99 5.16 24.82 39.57
N GLY A 100 4.64 25.77 38.79
CA GLY A 100 5.21 27.12 38.65
C GLY A 100 6.54 27.17 37.87
N LYS A 101 6.90 26.12 37.13
CA LYS A 101 8.13 26.06 36.31
C LYS A 101 7.89 26.76 34.96
N PRO A 102 8.89 27.48 34.41
CA PRO A 102 8.75 28.14 33.12
C PRO A 102 8.57 27.12 31.99
N VAL A 103 7.49 27.28 31.22
CA VAL A 103 7.18 26.43 30.06
C VAL A 103 7.95 26.92 28.83
N GLU A 104 9.21 26.50 28.68
CA GLU A 104 9.95 26.71 27.43
C GLU A 104 9.44 25.74 26.35
N ALA A 105 8.42 26.17 25.60
CA ALA A 105 7.95 25.43 24.44
C ALA A 105 8.61 25.97 23.15
N LYS A 106 9.65 25.29 22.67
CA LYS A 106 10.22 25.55 21.34
C LYS A 106 9.15 25.32 20.26
N LYS A 107 9.09 26.21 19.26
CA LYS A 107 8.11 26.11 18.16
C LYS A 107 8.31 24.78 17.42
N PRO A 108 7.28 23.92 17.33
CA PRO A 108 7.42 22.62 16.69
C PRO A 108 7.54 22.78 15.17
N ILE A 109 8.60 22.20 14.60
CA ILE A 109 8.79 22.08 13.15
C ILE A 109 8.27 20.71 12.75
N VAL A 110 7.21 20.70 11.94
CA VAL A 110 6.52 19.48 11.50
C VAL A 110 6.11 19.60 10.04
N VAL A 111 5.98 18.45 9.39
CA VAL A 111 5.40 18.37 8.04
C VAL A 111 3.94 18.84 8.10
N LYS A 112 3.60 19.80 7.25
CA LYS A 112 2.22 20.28 7.08
C LYS A 112 1.46 19.32 6.16
N TYR A 113 0.18 19.09 6.45
CA TYR A 113 -0.66 18.16 5.70
C TYR A 113 -2.09 18.71 5.57
N GLY A 114 -2.87 18.10 4.67
CA GLY A 114 -4.24 18.50 4.33
C GLY A 114 -4.29 19.37 3.08
N LEU A 115 -5.22 19.06 2.16
CA LEU A 115 -5.30 19.71 0.85
C LEU A 115 -5.42 21.23 0.96
N ASN A 116 -6.37 21.72 1.77
CA ASN A 116 -6.61 23.16 1.93
C ASN A 116 -5.44 23.90 2.61
N HIS A 117 -4.76 23.24 3.53
CA HIS A 117 -3.64 23.85 4.25
C HIS A 117 -2.38 23.92 3.37
N VAL A 118 -2.10 22.85 2.63
CA VAL A 118 -0.94 22.82 1.74
C VAL A 118 -1.13 23.75 0.54
N THR A 119 -2.34 23.84 -0.02
CA THR A 119 -2.65 24.78 -1.11
C THR A 119 -2.44 26.22 -0.67
N TYR A 120 -2.98 26.62 0.48
CA TYR A 120 -2.72 27.94 1.07
C TYR A 120 -1.22 28.23 1.21
N LEU A 121 -0.44 27.28 1.73
CA LEU A 121 1.02 27.45 1.90
C LEU A 121 1.82 27.51 0.58
N ILE A 122 1.26 27.03 -0.53
CA ILE A 122 1.86 27.17 -1.87
C ILE A 122 1.56 28.55 -2.46
N GLU A 123 0.42 29.14 -2.10
CA GLU A 123 -0.02 30.46 -2.57
C GLU A 123 0.65 31.63 -1.82
N GLN A 124 1.14 31.40 -0.60
CA GLN A 124 1.90 32.39 0.18
C GLN A 124 3.36 32.45 -0.27
#